data_AF-A0A6M9PMX6-F1
#
_entry.id   AF-A0A6M9PMX6-F1
#
_cell.length_a   1.000
_cell.length_b   1.000
_cell.length_c   1.000
_cell.angle_alpha   90.00
_cell.angle_beta   90.00
_cell.angle_gamma   90.00
#
_symmetry.space_group_name_H-M   'P 1'
#
loop_
_entity.id
_entity.type
_entity.pdbx_description
1 polymer ?
#
loop_
_entity_poly.entity_id
_entity_poly.type
_entity_poly.pdbx_seq_one_letter_code
_entity_poly.pdbx_strand_id
1 'polypeptide(L)'
;MSTIGKPKKIVRLNLTGGAGLEAVKIGRYLRNHNITTWTDAKSDICASACNRVFAGCTERIYSSADHIQTGKNLENHKKNGLGYHHPNINGDFQAAHKSNRTVIAPYMKEMLPPSAYQWVHQADESNFTRNLIWLNGREALELGISTSNKAPLYLRILGRWELSAGPLKG
;
A
#
# COMPACT_ATOMS: atom_id res chain seq x y z
N MET A 1 23.09 -12.10 12.92
CA MET A 1 23.66 -10.75 13.08
C MET A 1 22.55 -9.79 13.48
N SER A 2 22.69 -9.10 14.60
CA SER A 2 21.69 -8.14 15.10
C SER A 2 21.57 -6.94 14.15
N THR A 3 20.36 -6.60 13.74
CA THR A 3 20.03 -5.42 12.91
C THR A 3 19.76 -4.16 13.73
N ILE A 4 19.94 -4.24 15.05
CA ILE A 4 19.75 -3.11 15.96
C ILE A 4 20.79 -2.04 15.61
N GLY A 5 20.32 -0.88 15.12
CA GLY A 5 21.14 0.31 14.87
C GLY A 5 21.48 0.63 13.41
N LYS A 6 21.14 -0.20 12.43
CA LYS A 6 21.31 0.18 11.01
C LYS A 6 20.14 1.05 10.53
N PRO A 7 20.40 2.19 9.86
CA PRO A 7 19.32 3.01 9.31
C PRO A 7 18.53 2.22 8.27
N LYS A 8 17.22 2.15 8.46
CA LYS A 8 16.31 1.48 7.52
C LYS A 8 16.15 2.33 6.25
N LYS A 9 16.30 1.70 5.08
CA LYS A 9 15.93 2.33 3.80
C LYS A 9 14.42 2.28 3.69
N ILE A 10 13.78 3.44 3.65
CA ILE A 10 12.32 3.55 3.64
C ILE A 10 11.89 4.30 2.39
N VAL A 11 10.91 3.75 1.68
CA VAL A 11 10.18 4.42 0.61
C VAL A 11 8.79 4.74 1.13
N ARG A 12 8.47 6.04 1.18
CA ARG A 12 7.13 6.51 1.51
C ARG A 12 6.25 6.46 0.26
N LEU A 13 5.09 5.82 0.35
CA LEU A 13 4.15 5.65 -0.76
C LEU A 13 2.93 6.56 -0.57
N ASN A 14 2.71 7.44 -1.55
CA ASN A 14 1.58 8.37 -1.59
C ASN A 14 1.09 8.53 -3.04
N LEU A 15 0.39 7.52 -3.57
CA LEU A 15 -0.08 7.42 -4.96
C LEU A 15 -1.43 6.70 -5.05
N THR A 16 -2.31 7.17 -5.94
CA THR A 16 -3.65 6.56 -6.20
C THR A 16 -3.59 5.25 -6.99
N GLY A 17 -2.44 4.88 -7.56
CA GLY A 17 -2.29 3.72 -8.42
C GLY A 17 -1.49 4.01 -9.68
N GLY A 18 -1.71 3.21 -10.74
CA GLY A 18 -0.99 3.32 -12.00
C GLY A 18 -0.80 1.99 -12.70
N ALA A 19 0.29 1.85 -13.45
CA ALA A 19 0.60 0.65 -14.22
C ALA A 19 0.91 -0.56 -13.32
N GLY A 20 0.03 -1.57 -13.34
CA GLY A 20 0.14 -2.74 -12.46
C GLY A 20 1.39 -3.58 -12.66
N LEU A 21 1.82 -3.78 -13.91
CA LEU A 21 3.03 -4.55 -14.23
C LEU A 21 4.30 -3.86 -13.72
N GLU A 22 4.36 -2.54 -13.83
CA GLU A 22 5.50 -1.77 -13.31
C GLU A 22 5.53 -1.79 -11.79
N ALA A 23 4.37 -1.72 -11.13
CA ALA A 23 4.28 -1.88 -9.68
C ALA A 23 4.81 -3.24 -9.19
N VAL A 24 4.55 -4.33 -9.93
CA VAL A 24 5.12 -5.65 -9.62
C VAL A 24 6.66 -5.62 -9.71
N LYS A 25 7.23 -5.02 -10.77
CA LYS A 25 8.69 -4.90 -10.92
C LYS A 25 9.31 -4.07 -9.80
N ILE A 26 8.70 -2.93 -9.46
CA ILE A 26 9.13 -2.07 -8.35
C ILE A 26 9.10 -2.86 -7.04
N GLY A 27 7.98 -3.52 -6.73
CA GLY A 27 7.85 -4.26 -5.47
C GLY A 27 8.86 -5.41 -5.34
N ARG A 28 9.16 -6.14 -6.43
CA ARG A 28 10.26 -7.13 -6.44
C ARG A 28 11.62 -6.48 -6.20
N TYR A 29 11.89 -5.35 -6.84
CA TYR A 29 13.13 -4.60 -6.62
C TYR A 29 13.29 -4.19 -5.16
N LEU A 30 12.25 -3.61 -4.55
CA LEU A 30 12.27 -3.19 -3.14
C LEU A 30 12.54 -4.38 -2.20
N ARG A 31 11.89 -5.53 -2.46
CA ARG A 31 12.12 -6.76 -1.71
C ARG A 31 13.56 -7.23 -1.76
N ASN A 32 14.12 -7.34 -2.98
CA ASN A 32 15.47 -7.83 -3.20
C ASN A 32 16.54 -6.94 -2.56
N HIS A 33 16.21 -5.67 -2.28
CA HIS A 33 17.10 -4.71 -1.65
C HIS A 33 16.79 -4.44 -0.17
N ASN A 34 15.88 -5.21 0.44
CA ASN A 34 15.43 -5.05 1.83
C ASN A 34 14.99 -3.61 2.15
N ILE A 35 14.25 -2.99 1.23
CA ILE A 35 13.68 -1.66 1.41
C ILE A 35 12.31 -1.78 2.07
N THR A 36 12.05 -0.96 3.08
CA THR A 36 10.78 -0.87 3.79
C THR A 36 9.83 0.07 3.04
N THR A 37 8.56 -0.29 2.94
CA THR A 37 7.50 0.64 2.48
C THR A 37 6.77 1.25 3.66
N TRP A 38 6.35 2.50 3.50
CA TRP A 38 5.57 3.21 4.49
C TRP A 38 4.45 4.05 3.86
N THR A 39 3.24 3.92 4.38
CA THR A 39 2.10 4.79 4.08
C THR A 39 1.54 5.33 5.39
N ASP A 40 1.45 6.65 5.52
CA ASP A 40 0.83 7.32 6.67
C ASP A 40 -0.62 7.68 6.35
N ALA A 41 -1.58 6.93 6.91
CA ALA A 41 -3.01 7.09 6.62
C ALA A 41 -3.59 8.46 7.01
N LYS A 42 -2.84 9.29 7.76
CA LYS A 42 -3.26 10.65 8.05
C LYS A 42 -3.19 11.57 6.83
N SER A 43 -2.21 11.36 5.94
CA SER A 43 -1.91 12.27 4.82
C SER A 43 -1.73 11.60 3.47
N ASP A 44 -1.43 10.30 3.45
CA ASP A 44 -1.04 9.58 2.25
C ASP A 44 -2.19 8.74 1.73
N ILE A 45 -2.29 8.62 0.42
CA ILE A 45 -3.13 7.64 -0.26
C ILE A 45 -2.24 6.57 -0.88
N CYS A 46 -2.55 5.29 -0.70
CA CYS A 46 -1.93 4.22 -1.47
C CYS A 46 -3.03 3.30 -1.96
N ALA A 47 -3.35 3.40 -3.25
CA ALA A 47 -4.45 2.62 -3.83
C ALA A 47 -4.04 1.85 -5.08
N SER A 48 -4.81 0.82 -5.42
CA SER A 48 -4.64 0.03 -6.64
C SER A 48 -3.20 -0.48 -6.79
N ALA A 49 -2.52 -0.16 -7.90
CA ALA A 49 -1.12 -0.54 -8.13
C ALA A 49 -0.14 -0.13 -7.02
N CYS A 50 -0.43 0.92 -6.23
CA CYS A 50 0.38 1.27 -5.07
C CYS A 50 0.39 0.15 -4.01
N ASN A 51 -0.74 -0.54 -3.79
CA ASN A 51 -0.83 -1.66 -2.85
C ASN A 51 0.07 -2.83 -3.27
N ARG A 52 0.31 -2.99 -4.58
CA ARG A 52 1.23 -4.01 -5.11
C ARG A 52 2.67 -3.67 -4.76
N VAL A 53 3.08 -2.40 -4.89
CA VAL A 53 4.39 -1.94 -4.43
C VAL A 53 4.52 -2.12 -2.92
N PHE A 54 3.49 -1.74 -2.16
CA PHE A 54 3.44 -1.88 -0.71
C PHE A 54 3.64 -3.35 -0.30
N ALA A 55 2.90 -4.28 -0.91
CA ALA A 55 2.97 -5.71 -0.64
C ALA A 55 4.36 -6.31 -0.90
N GLY A 56 5.10 -5.78 -1.89
CA GLY A 56 6.43 -6.28 -2.26
C GLY A 56 7.46 -6.31 -1.15
N CYS A 57 7.36 -5.42 -0.17
CA CYS A 57 8.38 -5.27 0.86
C CYS A 57 8.24 -6.28 2.00
N THR A 58 9.35 -6.65 2.63
CA THR A 58 9.35 -7.53 3.82
C THR A 58 8.85 -6.79 5.06
N GLU A 59 9.21 -5.52 5.20
CA GLU A 59 8.64 -4.61 6.18
C GLU A 59 7.69 -3.60 5.51
N ARG A 60 6.46 -3.55 6.00
CA ARG A 60 5.35 -2.79 5.43
C ARG A 60 4.67 -2.00 6.54
N ILE A 61 4.94 -0.70 6.61
CA ILE A 61 4.48 0.17 7.69
C ILE A 61 3.21 0.88 7.25
N TYR A 62 2.12 0.67 7.97
CA TYR A 62 0.85 1.34 7.74
C TYR A 62 0.42 2.11 8.99
N SER A 63 0.87 3.36 9.10
CA SER A 63 0.70 4.14 10.33
C SER A 63 -0.54 5.00 10.34
N SER A 64 -0.96 5.40 11.54
CA SER A 64 -2.05 6.36 11.76
C SER A 64 -3.40 5.93 11.18
N ALA A 65 -3.62 4.63 10.96
CA ALA A 65 -4.76 4.10 10.21
C ALA A 65 -5.91 3.57 11.08
N ASP A 66 -5.77 3.59 12.41
CA ASP A 66 -6.77 3.02 13.33
C ASP A 66 -8.11 3.78 13.32
N HIS A 67 -8.11 5.02 12.80
CA HIS A 67 -9.31 5.84 12.64
C HIS A 67 -10.15 5.50 11.40
N ILE A 68 -9.64 4.67 10.50
CA ILE A 68 -10.34 4.25 9.28
C ILE A 68 -11.26 3.10 9.63
N GLN A 69 -12.56 3.21 9.35
CA GLN A 69 -13.46 2.06 9.37
C GLN A 69 -13.24 1.25 8.08
N THR A 70 -12.97 -0.06 8.20
CA THR A 70 -12.81 -0.91 7.02
C THR A 70 -14.11 -0.98 6.22
N GLY A 71 -14.02 -0.80 4.90
CA GLY A 71 -15.15 -0.95 3.99
C GLY A 71 -15.27 0.17 2.97
N LYS A 72 -16.42 0.23 2.30
CA LYS A 72 -16.73 1.32 1.37
C LYS A 72 -16.87 2.62 2.14
N ASN A 73 -16.06 3.61 1.80
CA ASN A 73 -16.26 4.96 2.31
C ASN A 73 -17.19 5.71 1.33
N LEU A 74 -18.49 5.75 1.65
CA LEU A 74 -19.54 6.34 0.81
C LEU A 74 -19.81 7.81 1.11
N GLU A 75 -19.47 8.25 2.32
CA GLU A 75 -19.72 9.60 2.80
C GLU A 75 -18.40 10.36 2.85
N ASN A 76 -18.45 11.63 2.50
CA ASN A 76 -17.30 12.49 2.27
C ASN A 76 -16.21 12.41 3.38
N HIS A 77 -14.99 12.75 2.96
CA HIS A 77 -13.85 13.22 3.75
C HIS A 77 -12.71 12.22 4.00
N LYS A 78 -11.69 12.36 3.12
CA LYS A 78 -10.32 11.83 3.14
C LYS A 78 -10.15 10.37 2.68
N LYS A 79 -9.81 10.26 1.39
CA LYS A 79 -9.33 9.05 0.70
C LYS A 79 -7.87 8.75 1.05
N ASN A 80 -7.54 8.69 2.34
CA ASN A 80 -6.18 8.40 2.79
C ASN A 80 -6.11 6.96 3.33
N GLY A 81 -4.93 6.38 3.25
CA GLY A 81 -4.63 5.02 3.68
C GLY A 81 -4.55 4.03 2.52
N LEU A 82 -4.72 2.75 2.82
CA LEU A 82 -4.69 1.67 1.84
C LEU A 82 -6.07 1.49 1.22
N GLY A 83 -6.19 1.79 -0.08
CA GLY A 83 -7.43 1.71 -0.85
C GLY A 83 -7.39 0.56 -1.86
N TYR A 84 -8.26 -0.43 -1.69
CA TYR A 84 -8.37 -1.57 -2.62
C TYR A 84 -9.63 -1.40 -3.45
N HIS A 85 -9.63 -1.81 -4.71
CA HIS A 85 -10.86 -1.77 -5.48
C HIS A 85 -11.94 -2.62 -4.79
N HIS A 86 -13.21 -2.25 -4.97
CA HIS A 86 -14.31 -3.09 -4.56
C HIS A 86 -14.58 -4.12 -5.65
N PRO A 87 -14.79 -5.40 -5.30
CA PRO A 87 -15.05 -6.42 -6.30
C PRO A 87 -16.37 -6.17 -6.99
N ASN A 88 -16.40 -6.31 -8.32
CA ASN A 88 -17.65 -6.44 -9.04
C ASN A 88 -18.21 -7.84 -8.80
N ILE A 89 -19.13 -7.96 -7.84
CA ILE A 89 -19.81 -9.21 -7.48
C ILE A 89 -20.59 -9.87 -8.65
N ASN A 90 -20.87 -9.10 -9.70
CA ASN A 90 -21.60 -9.55 -10.89
C ASN A 90 -20.72 -9.65 -12.13
N GLY A 91 -19.42 -9.37 -12.02
CA GLY A 91 -18.56 -9.27 -13.18
C GLY A 91 -17.66 -10.49 -13.32
N ASP A 92 -17.38 -10.85 -14.57
CA ASP A 92 -16.52 -11.98 -14.91
C ASP A 92 -15.03 -11.67 -14.62
N PHE A 93 -14.42 -12.39 -13.67
CA PHE A 93 -12.96 -12.32 -13.43
C PHE A 93 -12.15 -12.67 -14.68
N GLN A 94 -12.70 -13.46 -15.61
CA GLN A 94 -12.06 -13.75 -16.89
C GLN A 94 -11.98 -12.50 -17.79
N ALA A 95 -12.86 -11.51 -17.60
CA ALA A 95 -12.82 -10.21 -18.27
C ALA A 95 -11.75 -9.26 -17.69
N ALA A 96 -11.16 -9.59 -16.54
CA ALA A 96 -10.00 -8.88 -16.05
C ALA A 96 -8.80 -9.09 -17.00
N HIS A 97 -7.99 -8.04 -17.19
CA HIS A 97 -6.85 -8.08 -18.09
C HIS A 97 -5.96 -9.30 -17.80
N LYS A 98 -5.49 -10.01 -18.84
CA LYS A 98 -4.73 -11.27 -18.73
C LYS A 98 -3.58 -11.19 -17.71
N SER A 99 -2.91 -10.05 -17.62
CA SER A 99 -1.83 -9.78 -16.66
C SER A 99 -2.23 -9.92 -15.19
N ASN A 100 -3.50 -9.69 -14.82
CA ASN A 100 -3.94 -9.88 -13.44
C ASN A 100 -3.81 -11.35 -13.05
N ARG A 101 -4.23 -12.25 -13.94
CA ARG A 101 -4.20 -13.69 -13.72
C ARG A 101 -2.81 -14.28 -13.83
N THR A 102 -2.02 -13.81 -14.80
CA THR A 102 -0.72 -14.43 -15.11
C THR A 102 0.46 -13.81 -14.37
N VAL A 103 0.33 -12.59 -13.85
CA VAL A 103 1.45 -11.86 -13.21
C VAL A 103 1.07 -11.34 -11.83
N ILE A 104 0.01 -10.55 -11.72
CA ILE A 104 -0.27 -9.80 -10.49
C ILE A 104 -0.77 -10.70 -9.36
N ALA A 105 -1.79 -11.53 -9.59
CA ALA A 105 -2.30 -12.43 -8.55
C ALA A 105 -1.22 -13.43 -8.06
N PRO A 106 -0.43 -14.09 -8.93
CA PRO A 106 0.72 -14.87 -8.49
C PRO A 106 1.73 -14.08 -7.67
N TYR A 107 2.06 -12.85 -8.08
CA TYR A 107 2.93 -11.96 -7.33
C TYR A 107 2.36 -11.63 -5.94
N MET A 108 1.10 -11.24 -5.84
CA MET A 108 0.47 -10.93 -4.55
C MET A 108 0.45 -12.15 -3.63
N LYS A 109 0.21 -13.35 -4.18
CA LYS A 109 0.28 -14.62 -3.44
C LYS A 109 1.67 -14.93 -2.92
N GLU A 110 2.71 -14.56 -3.66
CA GLU A 110 4.11 -14.72 -3.25
C GLU A 110 4.51 -13.72 -2.15
N MET A 111 3.99 -12.49 -2.21
CA MET A 111 4.41 -11.39 -1.34
C MET A 111 3.68 -11.34 0.01
N LEU A 112 2.45 -11.81 0.06
CA LEU A 112 1.56 -11.71 1.22
C LEU A 112 1.32 -13.08 1.87
N PRO A 113 1.06 -13.12 3.20
CA PRO A 113 0.58 -14.34 3.82
C PRO A 113 -0.80 -14.76 3.27
N PRO A 114 -1.20 -16.03 3.40
CA PRO A 114 -2.43 -16.55 2.79
C PRO A 114 -3.70 -15.74 3.13
N SER A 115 -3.87 -15.32 4.39
CA SER A 115 -5.01 -14.50 4.86
C SER A 115 -5.08 -13.15 4.14
N ALA A 116 -3.95 -12.43 4.10
CA ALA A 116 -3.84 -11.16 3.38
C ALA A 116 -4.09 -11.33 1.88
N TYR A 117 -3.50 -12.36 1.25
CA TYR A 117 -3.72 -12.62 -0.17
C TYR A 117 -5.19 -12.91 -0.47
N GLN A 118 -5.85 -13.75 0.33
CA GLN A 118 -7.28 -14.05 0.14
C GLN A 118 -8.13 -12.79 0.23
N TRP A 119 -7.90 -11.96 1.25
CA TRP A 119 -8.61 -10.70 1.41
C TRP A 119 -8.37 -9.74 0.24
N VAL A 120 -7.11 -9.54 -0.17
CA VAL A 120 -6.76 -8.64 -1.29
C VAL A 120 -7.27 -9.19 -2.62
N HIS A 121 -7.26 -10.50 -2.81
CA HIS A 121 -7.79 -11.11 -4.03
C HIS A 121 -9.31 -10.92 -4.15
N GLN A 122 -10.02 -11.07 -3.02
CA GLN A 122 -11.45 -10.82 -2.96
C GLN A 122 -11.78 -9.34 -3.12
N ALA A 123 -11.02 -8.45 -2.48
CA ALA A 123 -11.23 -7.02 -2.60
C ALA A 123 -10.86 -6.51 -3.99
N ASP A 124 -9.59 -6.63 -4.34
CA ASP A 124 -8.96 -5.88 -5.41
C ASP A 124 -8.97 -6.69 -6.71
N GLU A 125 -8.27 -7.81 -6.73
CA GLU A 125 -7.79 -8.42 -7.97
C GLU A 125 -8.86 -9.21 -8.75
N SER A 126 -10.06 -9.43 -8.20
CA SER A 126 -11.09 -10.28 -8.82
C SER A 126 -12.02 -9.57 -9.82
N ASN A 127 -12.24 -8.25 -9.72
CA ASN A 127 -12.93 -7.44 -10.74
C ASN A 127 -13.05 -5.97 -10.32
N PHE A 128 -12.22 -5.08 -10.88
CA PHE A 128 -12.10 -3.72 -10.38
C PHE A 128 -13.32 -2.84 -10.70
N THR A 129 -13.98 -2.31 -9.67
CA THR A 129 -14.85 -1.14 -9.82
C THR A 129 -14.11 0.15 -9.50
N ARG A 130 -14.67 1.31 -9.88
CA ARG A 130 -14.12 2.63 -9.47
C ARG A 130 -14.25 2.90 -7.97
N ASN A 131 -15.06 2.10 -7.28
CA ASN A 131 -15.24 2.22 -5.83
C ASN A 131 -14.06 1.55 -5.14
N LEU A 132 -13.55 2.20 -4.09
CA LEU A 132 -12.50 1.65 -3.24
C LEU A 132 -13.10 1.26 -1.89
N ILE A 133 -12.57 0.19 -1.32
CA ILE A 133 -12.65 -0.11 0.10
C ILE A 133 -11.36 0.36 0.76
N TRP A 134 -11.50 0.96 1.95
CA TRP A 134 -10.37 1.42 2.74
C TRP A 134 -10.14 0.44 3.87
N LEU A 135 -8.88 0.21 4.23
CA LEU A 135 -8.50 -0.77 5.22
C LEU A 135 -8.07 -0.09 6.54
N ASN A 136 -8.61 -0.56 7.66
CA ASN A 136 -8.18 -0.16 9.00
C ASN A 136 -6.75 -0.63 9.31
N GLY A 137 -6.02 0.13 10.14
CA GLY A 137 -4.65 -0.20 10.56
C GLY A 137 -4.50 -1.52 11.34
N ARG A 138 -5.41 -1.77 12.28
CA ARG A 138 -5.43 -3.00 13.08
C ARG A 138 -5.74 -4.22 12.22
N GLU A 139 -6.77 -4.13 11.39
CA GLU A 139 -7.14 -5.23 10.48
C GLU A 139 -6.02 -5.51 9.47
N ALA A 140 -5.35 -4.49 8.94
CA ALA A 140 -4.19 -4.66 8.08
C ALA A 140 -3.05 -5.42 8.78
N LEU A 141 -2.85 -5.20 10.08
CA LEU A 141 -1.83 -5.89 10.87
C LEU A 141 -2.25 -7.35 11.16
N GLU A 142 -3.51 -7.58 11.55
CA GLU A 142 -4.06 -8.90 11.82
C GLU A 142 -4.05 -9.80 10.58
N LEU A 143 -4.41 -9.26 9.41
CA LEU A 143 -4.33 -9.97 8.13
C LEU A 143 -2.90 -10.25 7.69
N GLY A 144 -1.92 -9.48 8.18
CA GLY A 144 -0.53 -9.49 7.72
C GLY A 144 -0.29 -8.69 6.43
N ILE A 145 -1.23 -7.82 6.04
CA ILE A 145 -1.05 -6.86 4.95
C ILE A 145 0.03 -5.83 5.33
N SER A 146 -0.03 -5.31 6.55
CA SER A 146 1.06 -4.53 7.16
C SER A 146 1.83 -5.38 8.16
N THR A 147 3.08 -5.04 8.41
CA THR A 147 3.92 -5.67 9.45
C THR A 147 4.11 -4.77 10.67
N SER A 148 3.64 -3.53 10.60
CA SER A 148 3.70 -2.55 11.70
C SER A 148 2.72 -1.41 11.44
N ASN A 149 2.09 -0.91 12.50
CA ASN A 149 1.32 0.33 12.50
C ASN A 149 2.07 1.52 13.15
N LYS A 150 3.32 1.31 13.57
CA LYS A 150 4.16 2.35 14.18
C LYS A 150 4.93 3.10 13.11
N ALA A 151 4.73 4.42 13.05
CA ALA A 151 5.51 5.29 12.16
C ALA A 151 7.02 5.16 12.44
N PRO A 152 7.89 5.26 11.42
CA PRO A 152 9.32 5.17 11.64
C PRO A 152 9.85 6.33 12.50
N LEU A 153 10.69 6.01 13.49
CA LEU A 153 11.15 6.96 14.51
C LEU A 153 11.94 8.16 13.95
N TYR A 154 12.68 7.97 12.86
CA TYR A 154 13.52 9.01 12.26
C TYR A 154 12.74 10.18 11.64
N LEU A 155 11.45 10.00 11.38
CA LEU A 155 10.59 11.06 10.81
C LEU A 155 9.98 11.97 11.87
N ARG A 156 10.07 11.62 13.16
CA ARG A 156 9.69 12.54 14.25
C ARG A 156 10.80 13.54 14.61
N ILE A 157 12.04 13.27 14.22
CA ILE A 157 13.20 14.13 14.53
C ILE A 157 13.40 15.21 13.45
N LEU A 158 12.96 14.96 12.20
CA LEU A 158 13.00 15.93 11.10
C LEU A 158 11.63 16.59 10.91
N GLY A 159 11.27 17.49 11.83
CA GLY A 159 10.11 18.38 11.62
C GLY A 159 10.22 19.14 10.30
N ARG A 160 9.09 19.27 9.60
CA ARG A 160 8.81 20.15 8.43
C ARG A 160 10.04 20.59 7.61
N TRP A 161 10.27 19.93 6.49
CA TRP A 161 10.82 20.63 5.32
C TRP A 161 9.66 21.22 4.54
N GLU A 162 9.21 22.42 4.93
CA GLU A 162 8.52 23.29 3.99
C GLU A 162 9.57 23.77 2.98
N LEU A 163 9.44 23.32 1.72
CA LEU A 163 10.15 23.93 0.61
C LEU A 163 9.55 25.32 0.37
N SER A 164 9.97 26.31 1.15
CA SER A 164 9.83 27.70 0.76
C SER A 164 10.89 27.98 -0.32
N ALA A 165 10.48 27.89 -1.58
CA ALA A 165 11.24 28.45 -2.69
C ALA A 165 11.26 29.99 -2.51
N GLY A 166 12.32 30.51 -1.91
CA GLY A 166 12.65 31.93 -1.97
C GLY A 166 13.05 32.30 -3.40
N PRO A 167 12.71 33.50 -3.89
CA PRO A 167 13.08 33.89 -5.24
C PRO A 167 14.59 34.08 -5.34
N LEU A 168 15.20 33.47 -6.35
CA LEU A 168 16.58 33.75 -6.74
C LEU A 168 16.66 35.20 -7.24
N LYS A 169 17.36 36.05 -6.50
CA LYS A 169 17.88 37.33 -6.99
C LYS A 169 19.35 37.13 -7.38
N GLY A 170 19.67 37.50 -8.61
CA GLY A 170 21.01 37.57 -9.20
C GLY A 170 20.87 38.07 -10.61
#